data_AF-A0A923V619-F1
#
_entry.id   AF-A0A923V619-F1
#
_cell.length_a   1.000
_cell.length_b   1.000
_cell.length_c   1.000
_cell.angle_alpha   90.00
_cell.angle_beta   90.00
_cell.angle_gamma   90.00
#
_symmetry.space_group_name_H-M   'P 1'
#
loop_
_entity.id
_entity.type
_entity.pdbx_description
1 polymer ?
#
loop_
_entity_poly.entity_id
_entity_poly.type
_entity_poly.pdbx_seq_one_letter_code
_entity_poly.pdbx_strand_id
1 'polypeptide(L)'
;MENAIKLKAIIENAIDGIITIDMEGTIESINPSAIDLFGFRADDVIGRNISMLMPEPDRSRHDGYLKRYHDTGTPHIIGIGREVSGLRKDGSVFPFRLAVSEVKLLDRKLYTGFIHDLSKQKIAEDRLQLYTNQLELLVDERTEALNKLVVKLQEAKEEVSQSLEKEKELSQMKSRFVSMASHEFRTPLSAIQLSASLINKYAAVYKNPDIEKHVGKIKNSIGNLTTILNDFLSLERLETGVITPHFFRFDLVKLAEEITEDMQVVAKQNQNIIYLHTGVESTVNT
;
A
#
# COMPACT_ATOMS: atom_id res chain seq x y z
N MET A 1 67.22 -5.48 17.31
CA MET A 1 66.33 -6.60 17.71
C MET A 1 64.86 -6.21 17.73
N GLU A 2 64.49 -5.02 18.20
CA GLU A 2 63.09 -4.54 18.28
C GLU A 2 62.30 -4.58 16.96
N ASN A 3 62.89 -4.13 15.85
CA ASN A 3 62.23 -4.15 14.54
C ASN A 3 61.91 -5.57 14.01
N ALA A 4 62.75 -6.56 14.31
CA ALA A 4 62.51 -7.95 13.89
C ALA A 4 61.36 -8.59 14.69
N ILE A 5 61.28 -8.28 15.98
CA ILE A 5 60.16 -8.72 16.85
C ILE A 5 58.86 -8.07 16.38
N LYS A 6 58.89 -6.78 16.03
CA LYS A 6 57.72 -6.06 15.53
C LYS A 6 57.22 -6.60 14.19
N LEU A 7 58.11 -6.87 13.23
CA LEU A 7 57.75 -7.46 11.93
C LEU A 7 57.17 -8.86 12.09
N LYS A 8 57.78 -9.69 12.95
CA LYS A 8 57.27 -11.03 13.26
C LYS A 8 55.86 -10.97 13.85
N ALA A 9 55.63 -10.08 14.82
CA ALA A 9 54.31 -9.91 15.42
C ALA A 9 53.25 -9.47 14.39
N ILE A 10 53.60 -8.60 13.44
CA ILE A 10 52.68 -8.19 12.35
C ILE A 10 52.31 -9.38 11.46
N ILE A 11 53.28 -10.22 11.07
CA ILE A 11 53.04 -11.40 10.22
C ILE A 11 52.20 -12.45 10.96
N GLU A 12 52.49 -12.70 12.24
CA GLU A 12 51.78 -13.68 13.05
C GLU A 12 50.32 -13.30 13.34
N ASN A 13 50.02 -11.99 13.42
CA ASN A 13 48.67 -11.48 13.68
C ASN A 13 47.94 -11.00 12.40
N ALA A 14 48.53 -11.19 11.22
CA ALA A 14 47.88 -10.82 9.96
C ALA A 14 46.63 -11.68 9.75
N ILE A 15 45.53 -11.07 9.30
CA ILE A 15 44.28 -11.79 8.99
C ILE A 15 44.47 -12.70 7.77
N ASP A 16 45.18 -12.21 6.77
CA ASP A 16 45.49 -12.98 5.57
C ASP A 16 46.56 -14.04 5.84
N GLY A 17 46.46 -15.15 5.10
CA GLY A 17 47.50 -16.17 5.09
C GLY A 17 48.76 -15.64 4.42
N ILE A 18 49.92 -15.85 5.03
CA ILE A 18 51.21 -15.45 4.48
C ILE A 18 52.08 -16.70 4.40
N ILE A 19 52.57 -16.99 3.19
CA ILE A 19 53.48 -18.10 2.91
C ILE A 19 54.69 -17.58 2.16
N THR A 20 55.90 -17.95 2.60
CA THR A 20 57.14 -17.64 1.89
C THR A 20 57.77 -18.92 1.37
N ILE A 21 58.13 -18.91 0.08
CA ILE A 21 58.81 -20.00 -0.61
C ILE A 21 60.15 -19.55 -1.17
N ASP A 22 61.07 -20.48 -1.36
CA ASP A 22 62.30 -20.28 -2.12
C ASP A 22 62.07 -20.33 -3.65
N MET A 23 63.17 -20.34 -4.42
CA MET A 23 63.11 -20.39 -5.89
C MET A 23 62.64 -21.74 -6.46
N GLU A 24 62.73 -22.81 -5.67
CA GLU A 24 62.34 -24.18 -6.05
C GLU A 24 60.89 -24.48 -5.63
N GLY A 25 60.24 -23.55 -4.92
CA GLY A 25 58.87 -23.70 -4.44
C GLY A 25 58.77 -24.34 -3.06
N THR A 26 59.89 -24.51 -2.37
CA THR A 26 59.93 -25.06 -1.01
C THR A 26 59.49 -24.01 0.00
N ILE A 27 58.56 -24.37 0.88
CA ILE A 27 58.03 -23.45 1.90
C ILE A 27 59.07 -23.23 3.00
N GLU A 28 59.51 -21.98 3.16
CA GLU A 28 60.41 -21.54 4.24
C GLU A 28 59.64 -21.08 5.48
N SER A 29 58.49 -20.42 5.31
CA SER A 29 57.68 -19.95 6.44
C SER A 29 56.19 -19.88 6.11
N ILE A 30 55.36 -20.06 7.13
CA ILE A 30 53.90 -19.97 7.06
C ILE A 30 53.37 -19.33 8.34
N ASN A 31 52.46 -18.35 8.23
CA ASN A 31 51.86 -17.71 9.40
C ASN A 31 50.66 -18.52 9.96
N PRO A 32 50.21 -18.24 11.20
CA PRO A 32 49.07 -18.93 11.81
C PRO A 32 47.80 -18.90 10.96
N SER A 33 47.49 -17.76 10.33
CA SER A 33 46.29 -17.62 9.49
C SER A 33 46.30 -18.55 8.28
N ALA A 34 47.46 -18.77 7.64
CA ALA A 34 47.59 -19.75 6.56
C ALA A 34 47.53 -21.20 7.05
N ILE A 35 48.08 -21.50 8.24
CA ILE A 35 47.94 -22.81 8.90
C ILE A 35 46.46 -23.14 9.13
N ASP A 36 45.72 -22.21 9.74
CA ASP A 36 44.30 -22.37 10.04
C ASP A 36 43.48 -22.49 8.75
N LEU A 37 43.82 -21.69 7.74
CA LEU A 37 43.13 -21.68 6.46
C LEU A 37 43.33 -23.00 5.68
N PHE A 38 44.55 -23.53 5.60
CA PHE A 38 44.79 -24.79 4.87
C PHE A 38 44.58 -26.05 5.73
N GLY A 39 44.46 -25.90 7.06
CA GLY A 39 44.22 -27.00 7.99
C GLY A 39 45.44 -27.91 8.23
N PHE A 40 46.64 -27.44 7.90
CA PHE A 40 47.89 -28.16 8.15
C PHE A 40 48.60 -27.64 9.40
N ARG A 41 49.48 -28.45 10.00
CA ARG A 41 50.42 -27.96 11.01
C ARG A 41 51.65 -27.36 10.33
N ALA A 42 52.34 -26.40 10.97
CA ALA A 42 53.57 -25.82 10.43
C ALA A 42 54.60 -26.91 10.03
N ASP A 43 54.81 -27.89 10.90
CA ASP A 43 55.75 -29.00 10.69
C ASP A 43 55.35 -29.93 9.53
N ASP A 44 54.07 -29.96 9.14
CA ASP A 44 53.59 -30.75 8.01
C ASP A 44 53.91 -30.07 6.65
N VAL A 45 54.25 -28.78 6.67
CA VAL A 45 54.25 -27.90 5.48
C VAL A 45 55.63 -27.29 5.21
N ILE A 46 56.35 -26.88 6.26
CA ILE A 46 57.69 -26.31 6.14
C ILE A 46 58.64 -27.35 5.52
N GLY A 47 59.43 -26.92 4.54
CA GLY A 47 60.35 -27.80 3.81
C GLY A 47 59.69 -28.66 2.73
N ARG A 48 58.37 -28.53 2.52
CA ARG A 48 57.66 -29.17 1.40
C ARG A 48 57.40 -28.19 0.27
N ASN A 49 57.17 -28.72 -0.93
CA ASN A 49 56.83 -27.91 -2.10
C ASN A 49 55.38 -27.38 -2.00
N ILE A 50 55.19 -26.10 -2.30
CA ILE A 50 53.92 -25.36 -2.22
C ILE A 50 52.78 -25.95 -3.05
N SER A 51 53.10 -26.73 -4.10
CA SER A 51 52.11 -27.43 -4.92
C SER A 51 51.15 -28.31 -4.11
N MET A 52 51.55 -28.77 -2.90
CA MET A 52 50.66 -29.54 -2.02
C MET A 52 49.41 -28.78 -1.56
N LEU A 53 49.42 -27.45 -1.59
CA LEU A 53 48.29 -26.59 -1.19
C LEU A 53 47.38 -26.21 -2.37
N MET A 54 47.59 -26.82 -3.54
CA MET A 54 46.85 -26.54 -4.76
C MET A 54 46.16 -27.82 -5.26
N PRO A 55 44.95 -27.73 -5.86
CA PRO A 55 44.35 -28.84 -6.57
C PRO A 55 45.00 -29.04 -7.95
N GLU A 56 44.72 -30.17 -8.60
CA GLU A 56 45.01 -30.33 -10.03
C GLU A 56 44.14 -29.39 -10.86
N PRO A 57 44.63 -28.86 -12.01
CA PRO A 57 45.91 -29.17 -12.64
C PRO A 57 47.09 -28.31 -12.15
N ASP A 58 46.83 -27.31 -11.29
CA ASP A 58 47.84 -26.33 -10.90
C ASP A 58 48.93 -26.97 -10.03
N ARG A 59 48.58 -27.96 -9.21
CA ARG A 59 49.51 -28.78 -8.43
C ARG A 59 50.63 -29.36 -9.30
N SER A 60 50.30 -30.09 -10.36
CA SER A 60 51.30 -30.70 -11.24
C SER A 60 52.03 -29.70 -12.14
N ARG A 61 51.48 -28.50 -12.33
CA ARG A 61 52.04 -27.47 -13.22
C ARG A 61 52.87 -26.41 -12.51
N HIS A 62 52.79 -26.33 -11.18
CA HIS A 62 53.33 -25.21 -10.41
C HIS A 62 54.85 -25.02 -10.59
N ASP A 63 55.63 -26.10 -10.58
CA ASP A 63 57.08 -26.02 -10.78
C ASP A 63 57.43 -25.42 -12.16
N GLY A 64 56.59 -25.70 -13.18
CA GLY A 64 56.69 -25.07 -14.49
C GLY A 64 56.42 -23.56 -14.46
N TYR A 65 55.54 -23.08 -13.57
CA TYR A 65 55.28 -21.64 -13.40
C TYR A 65 56.47 -20.91 -12.82
N LEU A 66 57.13 -21.50 -11.81
CA LEU A 66 58.35 -20.96 -11.21
C LEU A 66 59.51 -20.95 -12.21
N LYS A 67 59.74 -22.07 -12.90
CA LYS A 67 60.79 -22.18 -13.92
C LYS A 67 60.60 -21.15 -15.04
N ARG A 68 59.40 -21.04 -15.58
CA ARG A 68 59.09 -20.04 -16.61
C ARG A 68 59.36 -18.62 -16.11
N TYR A 69 58.96 -18.29 -14.87
CA TYR A 69 59.21 -16.95 -14.32
C TYR A 69 60.72 -16.69 -14.14
N HIS A 70 61.48 -17.69 -13.69
CA HIS A 70 62.93 -17.61 -13.59
C HIS A 70 63.59 -17.33 -14.95
N ASP A 71 63.16 -18.05 -16.00
CA ASP A 71 63.75 -17.96 -17.34
C ASP A 71 63.36 -16.68 -18.09
N THR A 72 62.12 -16.20 -17.90
CA THR A 72 61.54 -15.11 -18.71
C THR A 72 61.42 -13.77 -17.98
N GLY A 73 61.48 -13.77 -16.65
CA GLY A 73 61.24 -12.58 -15.81
C GLY A 73 59.82 -12.01 -15.89
N THR A 74 58.90 -12.62 -16.65
CA THR A 74 57.56 -12.07 -16.91
C THR A 74 56.56 -12.55 -15.86
N PRO A 75 56.09 -11.66 -14.95
CA PRO A 75 55.19 -12.05 -13.87
C PRO A 75 53.80 -12.39 -14.40
N HIS A 76 53.24 -13.51 -13.95
CA HIS A 76 51.84 -13.90 -14.27
C HIS A 76 50.87 -13.70 -13.11
N ILE A 77 51.38 -13.67 -11.87
CA ILE A 77 50.59 -13.43 -10.65
C ILE A 77 51.25 -12.35 -9.77
N ILE A 78 52.58 -12.23 -9.85
CA ILE A 78 53.35 -11.24 -9.08
C ILE A 78 52.86 -9.83 -9.40
N GLY A 79 52.40 -9.11 -8.38
CA GLY A 79 51.93 -7.72 -8.48
C GLY A 79 50.47 -7.49 -8.91
N ILE A 80 49.76 -8.48 -9.46
CA ILE A 80 48.41 -8.27 -10.06
C ILE A 80 47.28 -8.77 -9.15
N GLY A 81 47.53 -9.75 -8.27
CA GLY A 81 46.49 -10.36 -7.44
C GLY A 81 45.51 -11.19 -8.30
N ARG A 82 45.31 -12.47 -7.99
CA ARG A 82 44.43 -13.35 -8.78
C ARG A 82 43.60 -14.28 -7.91
N GLU A 83 42.36 -14.52 -8.30
CA GLU A 83 41.54 -15.58 -7.72
C GLU A 83 42.01 -16.96 -8.20
N VAL A 84 42.32 -17.83 -7.25
CA VAL A 84 42.80 -19.20 -7.46
C VAL A 84 42.15 -20.14 -6.44
N SER A 85 42.32 -21.44 -6.64
CA SER A 85 41.77 -22.46 -5.75
C SER A 85 42.87 -23.06 -4.86
N GLY A 86 42.57 -23.19 -3.57
CA GLY A 86 43.43 -23.85 -2.58
C GLY A 86 42.88 -25.21 -2.20
N LEU A 87 43.77 -26.12 -1.83
CA LEU A 87 43.44 -27.46 -1.34
C LEU A 87 43.76 -27.55 0.15
N ARG A 88 42.75 -27.77 0.98
CA ARG A 88 42.92 -27.98 2.42
C ARG A 88 43.39 -29.41 2.71
N LYS A 89 43.90 -29.66 3.92
CA LYS A 89 44.36 -30.98 4.37
C LYS A 89 43.28 -32.06 4.29
N ASP A 90 42.01 -31.69 4.48
CA ASP A 90 40.85 -32.59 4.36
C ASP A 90 40.46 -32.91 2.91
N GLY A 91 41.14 -32.32 1.91
CA GLY A 91 40.86 -32.48 0.50
C GLY A 91 39.80 -31.51 -0.04
N SER A 92 39.20 -30.67 0.80
CA SER A 92 38.26 -29.63 0.35
C SER A 92 38.97 -28.54 -0.42
N VAL A 93 38.32 -28.05 -1.48
CA VAL A 93 38.83 -26.96 -2.32
C VAL A 93 38.12 -25.67 -1.93
N PHE A 94 38.86 -24.56 -1.84
CA PHE A 94 38.28 -23.25 -1.53
C PHE A 94 38.88 -22.14 -2.40
N PRO A 95 38.10 -21.11 -2.76
CA PRO A 95 38.59 -19.99 -3.54
C PRO A 95 39.32 -18.97 -2.64
N PHE A 96 40.43 -18.44 -3.12
CA PHE A 96 41.14 -17.35 -2.46
C PHE A 96 41.79 -16.42 -3.46
N ARG A 97 42.06 -15.17 -3.05
CA ARG A 97 42.84 -14.21 -3.83
C ARG A 97 44.30 -14.31 -3.41
N LEU A 98 45.16 -14.66 -4.37
CA LEU A 98 46.60 -14.75 -4.22
C LEU A 98 47.27 -13.48 -4.74
N ALA A 99 48.08 -12.82 -3.92
CA ALA A 99 49.05 -11.82 -4.36
C ALA A 99 50.46 -12.33 -4.05
N VAL A 100 51.38 -12.27 -5.00
CA VAL A 100 52.77 -12.71 -4.81
C VAL A 100 53.70 -11.51 -4.93
N SER A 101 54.69 -11.44 -4.03
CA SER A 101 55.77 -10.45 -4.04
C SER A 101 57.12 -11.16 -4.06
N GLU A 102 58.05 -10.68 -4.89
CA GLU A 102 59.45 -11.12 -4.90
C GLU A 102 60.26 -10.27 -3.91
N VAL A 103 61.00 -10.93 -3.03
CA VAL A 103 61.91 -10.29 -2.07
C VAL A 103 63.33 -10.80 -2.33
N LYS A 104 64.28 -9.87 -2.52
CA LYS A 104 65.71 -10.18 -2.63
C LYS A 104 66.37 -10.04 -1.27
N LEU A 105 66.85 -11.13 -0.70
CA LEU A 105 67.57 -11.15 0.56
C LEU A 105 69.01 -11.60 0.32
N LEU A 106 69.97 -10.68 0.44
CA LEU A 106 71.39 -10.94 0.14
C LEU A 106 71.54 -11.55 -1.27
N ASP A 107 71.94 -12.83 -1.36
CA ASP A 107 72.16 -13.58 -2.61
C ASP A 107 71.01 -14.53 -3.00
N ARG A 108 69.86 -14.50 -2.29
CA ARG A 108 68.71 -15.37 -2.57
C ARG A 108 67.44 -14.57 -2.88
N LYS A 109 66.62 -15.10 -3.80
CA LYS A 109 65.26 -14.62 -4.06
C LYS A 109 64.27 -15.48 -3.30
N LEU A 110 63.32 -14.82 -2.67
CA LEU A 110 62.18 -15.43 -1.99
C LEU A 110 60.90 -14.91 -2.61
N TYR A 111 59.86 -15.74 -2.61
CA TYR A 111 58.53 -15.31 -3.01
C TYR A 111 57.60 -15.39 -1.80
N THR A 112 56.95 -14.26 -1.49
CA THR A 112 55.95 -14.20 -0.42
C THR A 112 54.57 -14.09 -1.05
N GLY A 113 53.72 -15.09 -0.78
CA GLY A 113 52.32 -15.13 -1.17
C GLY A 113 51.42 -14.65 -0.03
N PHE A 114 50.49 -13.77 -0.35
CA PHE A 114 49.39 -13.32 0.50
C PHE A 114 48.10 -13.96 0.03
N ILE A 115 47.39 -14.61 0.93
CA ILE A 115 46.21 -15.44 0.68
C ILE A 115 45.02 -14.82 1.41
N HIS A 116 44.08 -14.31 0.63
CA HIS A 116 42.83 -13.76 1.16
C HIS A 116 41.66 -14.72 0.82
N ASP A 117 41.06 -15.35 1.83
CA ASP A 117 39.97 -16.31 1.64
C ASP A 117 38.71 -15.63 1.07
N LEU A 118 38.20 -16.14 -0.05
CA LEU A 118 37.00 -15.62 -0.72
C LEU A 118 35.75 -16.49 -0.47
N SER A 119 35.85 -17.56 0.33
CA SER A 119 34.78 -18.54 0.52
C SER A 119 33.46 -17.90 0.97
N LYS A 120 33.50 -17.04 2.01
CA LYS A 120 32.30 -16.35 2.52
C LYS A 120 31.72 -15.38 1.51
N GLN A 121 32.58 -14.70 0.76
CA GLN A 121 32.18 -13.75 -0.26
C GLN A 121 31.46 -14.46 -1.41
N LYS A 122 32.03 -15.56 -1.93
CA LYS A 122 31.40 -16.36 -3.00
C LYS A 122 30.05 -16.94 -2.59
N ILE A 123 29.96 -17.48 -1.37
CA ILE A 123 28.67 -17.97 -0.84
C ILE A 123 27.63 -16.84 -0.78
N ALA A 124 28.04 -15.63 -0.39
CA ALA A 124 27.14 -14.48 -0.36
C ALA A 124 26.74 -14.01 -1.77
N GLU A 125 27.67 -13.98 -2.72
CA GLU A 125 27.41 -13.68 -4.13
C GLU A 125 26.42 -14.67 -4.75
N ASP A 126 26.62 -15.97 -4.54
CA ASP A 126 25.72 -17.03 -5.04
C ASP A 126 24.32 -16.91 -4.43
N ARG A 127 24.22 -16.60 -3.13
CA ARG A 127 22.92 -16.37 -2.46
C ARG A 127 22.22 -15.13 -3.00
N LEU A 128 22.95 -14.04 -3.24
CA LEU A 128 22.39 -12.84 -3.84
C LEU A 128 21.86 -13.14 -5.24
N GLN A 129 22.61 -13.87 -6.07
CA GLN A 129 22.16 -14.26 -7.39
C GLN A 129 20.88 -15.11 -7.34
N LEU A 130 20.83 -16.08 -6.41
CA LEU A 130 19.65 -16.90 -6.19
C LEU A 130 18.43 -16.06 -5.79
N TYR A 131 18.59 -15.15 -4.83
CA TYR A 131 17.51 -14.27 -4.39
C TYR A 131 17.04 -13.33 -5.50
N THR A 132 17.94 -12.77 -6.29
CA THR A 132 17.58 -11.94 -7.45
C THR A 132 16.69 -12.70 -8.42
N ASN A 133 17.09 -13.92 -8.80
CA ASN A 133 16.29 -14.75 -9.71
C ASN A 133 14.90 -15.10 -9.12
N GLN A 134 14.82 -15.37 -7.81
CA GLN A 134 13.55 -15.63 -7.14
C GLN A 134 12.64 -14.40 -7.08
N LEU A 135 13.22 -13.22 -6.82
CA LEU A 135 12.48 -11.98 -6.78
C LEU A 135 11.95 -11.57 -8.15
N GLU A 136 12.72 -11.77 -9.22
CA GLU A 136 12.26 -11.52 -10.60
C GLU A 136 11.03 -12.36 -10.93
N LEU A 137 11.07 -13.67 -10.66
CA LEU A 137 9.92 -14.56 -10.87
C LEU A 137 8.69 -14.14 -10.05
N LEU A 138 8.89 -13.75 -8.79
CA LEU A 138 7.79 -13.31 -7.93
C LEU A 138 7.20 -11.98 -8.40
N VAL A 139 8.04 -11.04 -8.87
CA VAL A 139 7.59 -9.76 -9.42
C VAL A 139 6.74 -9.99 -10.66
N ASP A 140 7.13 -10.89 -11.55
CA ASP A 140 6.35 -11.23 -12.74
C ASP A 140 4.98 -11.83 -12.37
N GLU A 141 4.95 -12.82 -11.47
CA GLU A 141 3.71 -13.44 -11.01
C GLU A 141 2.76 -12.41 -10.36
N ARG A 142 3.31 -11.55 -9.49
CA ARG A 142 2.53 -10.51 -8.80
C ARG A 142 2.03 -9.44 -9.76
N THR A 143 2.84 -9.07 -10.76
CA THR A 143 2.44 -8.09 -11.77
C THR A 143 1.30 -8.62 -12.63
N GLU A 144 1.34 -9.89 -13.03
CA GLU A 144 0.24 -10.52 -13.77
C GLU A 144 -1.05 -10.57 -12.94
N ALA A 145 -0.95 -10.99 -11.67
CA ALA A 145 -2.09 -11.02 -10.76
C ALA A 145 -2.69 -9.62 -10.55
N LEU A 146 -1.85 -8.60 -10.39
CA LEU A 146 -2.29 -7.22 -10.20
C LEU A 146 -2.99 -6.69 -11.45
N ASN A 147 -2.46 -6.93 -12.64
CA ASN A 147 -3.09 -6.54 -13.90
C ASN A 147 -4.49 -7.17 -14.06
N LYS A 148 -4.64 -8.46 -13.71
CA LYS A 148 -5.95 -9.14 -13.70
C LYS A 148 -6.94 -8.47 -12.74
N LEU A 149 -6.48 -8.08 -11.54
CA LEU A 149 -7.33 -7.39 -10.57
C LEU A 149 -7.73 -5.99 -11.04
N VAL A 150 -6.80 -5.24 -11.64
CA VAL A 150 -7.08 -3.91 -12.19
C VAL A 150 -8.16 -3.97 -13.27
N VAL A 151 -8.09 -4.94 -14.18
CA VAL A 151 -9.13 -5.14 -15.21
C VAL A 151 -10.50 -5.42 -14.59
N LYS A 152 -10.58 -6.36 -13.64
CA LYS A 152 -11.85 -6.68 -12.95
C LYS A 152 -12.42 -5.48 -12.19
N LEU A 153 -11.56 -4.69 -11.55
CA LEU A 153 -11.98 -3.51 -10.81
C LEU A 153 -12.49 -2.41 -11.74
N GLN A 154 -11.89 -2.26 -12.92
CA GLN A 154 -12.35 -1.34 -13.95
C GLN A 154 -13.72 -1.76 -14.52
N GLU A 155 -13.94 -3.06 -14.76
CA GLU A 155 -15.24 -3.60 -15.19
C GLU A 155 -16.33 -3.34 -14.14
N ALA A 156 -16.07 -3.67 -12.87
CA ALA A 156 -17.02 -3.43 -11.78
C ALA A 156 -17.32 -1.93 -11.60
N LYS A 157 -16.32 -1.07 -11.76
CA LYS A 157 -16.49 0.39 -11.71
C LYS A 157 -17.41 0.88 -12.83
N GLU A 158 -17.23 0.38 -14.05
CA GLU A 158 -18.06 0.75 -15.20
C GLU A 158 -19.51 0.32 -14.99
N GLU A 159 -19.74 -0.90 -14.50
CA GLU A 159 -21.08 -1.40 -14.17
C GLU A 159 -21.79 -0.53 -13.12
N VAL A 160 -21.08 -0.18 -12.04
CA VAL A 160 -21.60 0.71 -11.00
C VAL A 160 -21.89 2.11 -11.56
N SER A 161 -21.02 2.64 -12.42
CA SER A 161 -21.23 3.95 -13.05
C SER A 161 -22.50 3.97 -13.89
N GLN A 162 -22.72 2.92 -14.70
CA GLN A 162 -23.92 2.79 -15.52
C GLN A 162 -25.19 2.62 -14.66
N SER A 163 -25.12 1.88 -13.56
CA SER A 163 -26.25 1.75 -12.64
C SER A 163 -26.60 3.09 -11.98
N LEU A 164 -25.58 3.85 -11.56
CA LEU A 164 -25.77 5.16 -10.95
C LEU A 164 -26.38 6.17 -11.92
N GLU A 165 -25.99 6.13 -13.20
CA GLU A 165 -26.56 7.01 -14.22
C GLU A 165 -28.04 6.69 -14.47
N LYS A 166 -28.41 5.40 -14.57
CA LYS A 166 -29.81 4.97 -14.66
C LYS A 166 -30.63 5.39 -13.44
N GLU A 167 -30.07 5.28 -12.24
CA GLU A 167 -30.74 5.72 -11.01
C GLU A 167 -30.98 7.23 -11.01
N LYS A 168 -29.99 8.03 -11.44
CA LYS A 168 -30.13 9.48 -11.57
C LYS A 168 -31.19 9.86 -12.60
N GLU A 169 -31.20 9.23 -13.77
CA GLU A 169 -32.22 9.46 -14.80
C GLU A 169 -33.62 9.11 -14.27
N LEU A 170 -33.76 7.97 -13.60
CA LEU A 170 -35.01 7.56 -12.98
C LEU A 170 -35.48 8.56 -11.91
N SER A 171 -34.57 9.03 -11.07
CA SER A 171 -34.85 10.04 -10.05
C SER A 171 -35.32 11.36 -10.68
N GLN A 172 -34.66 11.81 -11.75
CA GLN A 172 -35.07 13.01 -12.47
C GLN A 172 -36.43 12.84 -13.15
N MET A 173 -36.71 11.67 -13.74
CA MET A 173 -38.01 11.36 -14.31
C MET A 173 -39.11 11.32 -13.25
N LYS A 174 -38.84 10.71 -12.08
CA LYS A 174 -39.75 10.70 -10.93
C LYS A 174 -40.10 12.14 -10.52
N SER A 175 -39.09 12.98 -10.33
CA SER A 175 -39.27 14.40 -9.97
C SER A 175 -40.14 15.16 -10.99
N ARG A 176 -39.82 15.05 -12.29
CA ARG A 176 -40.59 15.69 -13.37
C ARG A 176 -42.03 15.19 -13.43
N PHE A 177 -42.24 13.88 -13.28
CA PHE A 177 -43.57 13.27 -13.29
C PHE A 177 -44.43 13.79 -12.13
N VAL A 178 -43.88 13.82 -10.92
CA VAL A 178 -44.60 14.31 -9.73
C VAL A 178 -44.98 15.78 -9.89
N SER A 179 -44.05 16.62 -10.33
CA SER A 179 -44.32 18.03 -10.58
C SER A 179 -45.40 18.23 -11.65
N MET A 180 -45.32 17.49 -12.76
CA MET A 180 -46.30 17.58 -13.86
C MET A 180 -47.68 17.13 -13.41
N ALA A 181 -47.79 15.96 -12.77
CA ALA A 181 -49.07 15.43 -12.27
C ALA A 181 -49.73 16.39 -11.29
N SER A 182 -48.95 17.04 -10.42
CA SER A 182 -49.44 18.04 -9.48
C SER A 182 -50.14 19.22 -10.19
N HIS A 183 -49.52 19.77 -11.24
CA HIS A 183 -50.10 20.84 -12.05
C HIS A 183 -51.35 20.39 -12.82
N GLU A 184 -51.28 19.21 -13.43
CA GLU A 184 -52.37 18.62 -14.23
C GLU A 184 -53.62 18.32 -13.39
N PHE A 185 -53.47 17.94 -12.12
CA PHE A 185 -54.61 17.75 -11.21
C PHE A 185 -55.10 19.05 -10.56
N ARG A 186 -54.22 20.01 -10.29
CA ARG A 186 -54.60 21.29 -9.66
C ARG A 186 -55.60 22.08 -10.51
N THR A 187 -55.42 22.09 -11.83
CA THR A 187 -56.28 22.82 -12.76
C THR A 187 -57.75 22.34 -12.75
N PRO A 188 -58.07 21.05 -12.97
CA PRO A 188 -59.44 20.56 -12.92
C PRO A 188 -60.03 20.66 -11.50
N LEU A 189 -59.25 20.42 -10.43
CA LEU A 189 -59.72 20.61 -9.06
C LEU A 189 -60.15 22.06 -8.80
N SER A 190 -59.38 23.04 -9.28
CA SER A 190 -59.72 24.46 -9.18
C SER A 190 -61.00 24.80 -9.95
N ALA A 191 -61.19 24.22 -11.13
CA ALA A 191 -62.41 24.41 -11.92
C ALA A 191 -63.65 23.81 -11.24
N ILE A 192 -63.54 22.61 -10.65
CA ILE A 192 -64.62 21.98 -9.88
C ILE A 192 -64.92 22.81 -8.63
N GLN A 193 -63.90 23.30 -7.92
CA GLN A 193 -64.07 24.13 -6.73
C GLN A 193 -64.76 25.46 -7.03
N LEU A 194 -64.41 26.09 -8.16
CA LEU A 194 -65.09 27.28 -8.66
C LEU A 194 -66.55 26.97 -8.98
N SER A 195 -66.81 25.89 -9.72
CA SER A 195 -68.16 25.46 -10.10
C SER A 195 -69.03 25.17 -8.86
N ALA A 196 -68.51 24.43 -7.89
CA ALA A 196 -69.16 24.18 -6.61
C ALA A 196 -69.44 25.48 -5.84
N SER A 197 -68.51 26.44 -5.88
CA SER A 197 -68.69 27.75 -5.25
C SER A 197 -69.78 28.57 -5.92
N LEU A 198 -69.89 28.54 -7.25
CA LEU A 198 -70.95 29.20 -8.01
C LEU A 198 -72.31 28.54 -7.75
N ILE A 199 -72.38 27.21 -7.72
CA ILE A 199 -73.61 26.47 -7.35
C ILE A 199 -74.08 26.89 -5.97
N ASN A 200 -73.18 26.98 -4.98
CA ASN A 200 -73.55 27.46 -3.64
C ASN A 200 -74.14 28.87 -3.67
N LYS A 201 -73.50 29.78 -4.43
CA LYS A 201 -73.91 31.18 -4.52
C LYS A 201 -75.28 31.34 -5.17
N TYR A 202 -75.56 30.61 -6.25
CA TYR A 202 -76.85 30.66 -6.92
C TYR A 202 -77.94 29.94 -6.13
N ALA A 203 -77.61 28.83 -5.46
CA ALA A 203 -78.55 28.08 -4.64
C ALA A 203 -78.98 28.81 -3.35
N ALA A 204 -78.20 29.79 -2.89
CA ALA A 204 -78.48 30.54 -1.67
C ALA A 204 -79.87 31.19 -1.64
N VAL A 205 -80.40 31.57 -2.81
CA VAL A 205 -81.75 32.16 -2.94
C VAL A 205 -82.86 31.20 -2.51
N TYR A 206 -82.66 29.89 -2.71
CA TYR A 206 -83.65 28.85 -2.42
C TYR A 206 -83.59 28.37 -0.96
N LYS A 207 -82.57 28.76 -0.18
CA LYS A 207 -82.35 28.36 1.23
C LYS A 207 -82.50 26.85 1.47
N ASN A 208 -82.07 26.01 0.52
CA ASN A 208 -82.16 24.57 0.65
C ASN A 208 -80.91 24.02 1.40
N PRO A 209 -81.06 23.50 2.63
CA PRO A 209 -79.94 23.04 3.45
C PRO A 209 -79.25 21.79 2.88
N ASP A 210 -79.93 20.96 2.09
CA ASP A 210 -79.31 19.77 1.49
C ASP A 210 -78.32 20.16 0.38
N ILE A 211 -78.63 21.19 -0.42
CA ILE A 211 -77.71 21.68 -1.46
C ILE A 211 -76.43 22.21 -0.81
N GLU A 212 -76.55 23.04 0.23
CA GLU A 212 -75.41 23.58 0.97
C GLU A 212 -74.55 22.47 1.57
N LYS A 213 -75.18 21.46 2.17
CA LYS A 213 -74.50 20.28 2.71
C LYS A 213 -73.73 19.49 1.63
N HIS A 214 -74.32 19.25 0.47
CA HIS A 214 -73.66 18.53 -0.62
C HIS A 214 -72.52 19.34 -1.26
N VAL A 215 -72.72 20.63 -1.48
CA VAL A 215 -71.67 21.53 -1.98
C VAL A 215 -70.52 21.64 -0.99
N GLY A 216 -70.81 21.72 0.32
CA GLY A 216 -69.81 21.67 1.38
C GLY A 216 -68.99 20.39 1.34
N LYS A 217 -69.62 19.21 1.14
CA LYS A 217 -68.90 17.95 0.95
C LYS A 217 -67.97 17.97 -0.26
N ILE A 218 -68.43 18.51 -1.41
CA ILE A 218 -67.58 18.62 -2.62
C ILE A 218 -66.36 19.50 -2.35
N LYS A 219 -66.58 20.69 -1.76
CA LYS A 219 -65.49 21.61 -1.42
C LYS A 219 -64.48 20.98 -0.46
N ASN A 220 -64.95 20.31 0.59
CA ASN A 220 -64.08 19.65 1.57
C ASN A 220 -63.26 18.52 0.92
N SER A 221 -63.87 17.70 0.06
CA SER A 221 -63.14 16.65 -0.66
C SER A 221 -62.06 17.22 -1.58
N ILE A 222 -62.34 18.32 -2.30
CA ILE A 222 -61.33 18.99 -3.15
C ILE A 222 -60.22 19.61 -2.31
N GLY A 223 -60.56 20.23 -1.18
CA GLY A 223 -59.59 20.76 -0.22
C GLY A 223 -58.64 19.67 0.26
N ASN A 224 -59.17 18.53 0.69
CA ASN A 224 -58.37 17.38 1.12
C ASN A 224 -57.44 16.87 0.01
N LEU A 225 -57.93 16.74 -1.23
CA LEU A 225 -57.11 16.33 -2.37
C LEU A 225 -55.99 17.34 -2.67
N THR A 226 -56.29 18.62 -2.55
CA THR A 226 -55.31 19.69 -2.76
C THR A 226 -54.21 19.65 -1.69
N THR A 227 -54.57 19.39 -0.44
CA THR A 227 -53.60 19.21 0.65
C THR A 227 -52.69 18.01 0.38
N ILE A 228 -53.26 16.84 0.08
CA ILE A 228 -52.48 15.62 -0.22
C ILE A 228 -51.47 15.87 -1.37
N LEU A 229 -51.90 16.59 -2.40
CA LEU A 229 -51.09 16.89 -3.57
C LEU A 229 -49.96 17.89 -3.26
N ASN A 230 -50.18 18.83 -2.34
CA ASN A 230 -49.14 19.74 -1.85
C ASN A 230 -48.16 19.03 -0.90
N ASP A 231 -48.65 18.12 -0.07
CA ASP A 231 -47.81 17.32 0.83
C ASP A 231 -46.88 16.41 0.01
N PHE A 232 -47.41 15.79 -1.04
CA PHE A 232 -46.64 14.94 -1.94
C PHE A 232 -45.53 15.70 -2.68
N LEU A 233 -45.80 16.94 -3.13
CA LEU A 233 -44.78 17.84 -3.68
C LEU A 233 -43.72 18.24 -2.64
N SER A 234 -44.15 18.50 -1.40
CA SER A 234 -43.24 18.92 -0.33
C SER A 234 -42.29 17.78 0.05
N LEU A 235 -42.79 16.54 0.07
CA LEU A 235 -42.00 15.34 0.29
C LEU A 235 -40.98 15.12 -0.84
N GLU A 236 -41.35 15.35 -2.09
CA GLU A 236 -40.42 15.26 -3.22
C GLU A 236 -39.31 16.32 -3.17
N ARG A 237 -39.64 17.55 -2.77
CA ARG A 237 -38.65 18.62 -2.54
C ARG A 237 -37.70 18.33 -1.37
N LEU A 238 -38.15 17.57 -0.38
CA LEU A 238 -37.33 17.07 0.73
C LEU A 238 -36.39 15.96 0.24
N GLU A 239 -36.91 14.96 -0.48
CA GLU A 239 -36.11 13.85 -1.04
C GLU A 239 -35.01 14.33 -1.99
N THR A 240 -35.29 15.36 -2.79
CA THR A 240 -34.32 15.95 -3.74
C THR A 240 -33.30 16.89 -3.07
N GLY A 241 -33.42 17.15 -1.77
CA GLY A 241 -32.49 18.00 -1.02
C GLY A 241 -32.58 19.49 -1.37
N VAL A 242 -33.64 19.93 -2.07
CA VAL A 242 -33.85 21.35 -2.40
C VAL A 242 -34.20 22.16 -1.16
N ILE A 243 -34.83 21.53 -0.16
CA ILE A 243 -35.17 22.15 1.11
C ILE A 243 -33.97 22.05 2.05
N THR A 244 -33.37 23.20 2.35
CA THR A 244 -32.31 23.30 3.36
C THR A 244 -32.92 23.69 4.71
N PRO A 245 -32.62 22.96 5.80
CA PRO A 245 -33.11 23.32 7.12
C PRO A 245 -32.41 24.61 7.57
N HIS A 246 -33.20 25.60 8.00
CA HIS A 246 -32.70 26.84 8.56
C HIS A 246 -32.82 26.80 10.08
N PHE A 247 -31.67 26.66 10.73
CA PHE A 247 -31.53 26.54 12.17
C PHE A 247 -31.44 27.92 12.82
N PHE A 248 -32.30 28.22 13.78
CA PHE A 248 -32.26 29.46 14.55
C PHE A 248 -32.79 29.22 15.96
N ARG A 249 -32.35 30.07 16.90
CA ARG A 249 -32.82 30.01 18.28
C ARG A 249 -34.23 30.61 18.37
N PHE A 250 -35.14 29.88 18.99
CA PHE A 250 -36.51 30.35 19.22
C PHE A 250 -37.00 29.96 20.62
N ASP A 251 -38.06 30.63 21.08
CA ASP A 251 -38.74 30.32 22.32
C ASP A 251 -39.83 29.27 22.07
N LEU A 252 -39.61 28.06 22.58
CA LEU A 252 -40.50 26.92 22.42
C LEU A 252 -41.80 27.10 23.20
N VAL A 253 -41.77 27.77 24.35
CA VAL A 253 -42.97 28.03 25.17
C VAL A 253 -43.88 28.97 24.41
N LYS A 254 -43.32 30.09 23.91
CA LYS A 254 -44.06 31.04 23.10
C LYS A 254 -44.63 30.41 21.83
N LEU A 255 -43.83 29.61 21.12
CA LEU A 255 -44.31 28.91 19.93
C LEU A 255 -45.45 27.94 20.25
N ALA A 256 -45.35 27.20 21.36
CA ALA A 256 -46.38 26.24 21.75
C ALA A 256 -47.68 26.92 22.22
N GLU A 257 -47.58 28.08 22.88
CA GLU A 257 -48.73 28.93 23.21
C GLU A 257 -49.41 29.45 21.93
N GLU A 258 -48.64 30.00 20.98
CA GLU A 258 -49.16 30.46 19.68
C GLU A 258 -49.87 29.32 18.92
N ILE A 259 -49.26 28.13 18.86
CA ILE A 259 -49.88 26.96 18.24
C ILE A 259 -51.16 26.54 18.99
N THR A 260 -51.17 26.62 20.32
CA THR A 260 -52.33 26.24 21.12
C THR A 260 -53.50 27.18 20.86
N GLU A 261 -53.25 28.49 20.80
CA GLU A 261 -54.25 29.50 20.45
C GLU A 261 -54.81 29.25 19.05
N ASP A 262 -53.94 29.05 18.06
CA ASP A 262 -54.33 28.78 16.67
C ASP A 262 -55.18 27.52 16.56
N MET A 263 -54.80 26.44 17.24
CA MET A 263 -55.53 25.17 17.22
C MET A 263 -56.85 25.23 17.99
N GLN A 264 -56.93 26.05 19.03
CA GLN A 264 -58.16 26.24 19.80
C GLN A 264 -59.28 26.84 18.95
N VAL A 265 -58.95 27.65 17.92
CA VAL A 265 -59.92 28.22 16.96
C VAL A 265 -60.55 27.13 16.07
N VAL A 266 -59.83 26.04 15.80
CA VAL A 266 -60.28 24.94 14.93
C VAL A 266 -60.99 23.83 15.74
N ALA A 267 -60.88 23.86 17.06
CA ALA A 267 -61.47 22.89 17.96
C ALA A 267 -63.02 22.95 17.95
N LYS A 268 -63.69 21.79 18.09
CA LYS A 268 -65.15 21.74 18.16
C LYS A 268 -65.67 22.39 19.45
N GLN A 269 -66.97 22.73 19.48
CA GLN A 269 -67.64 23.50 20.54
C GLN A 269 -67.59 22.91 21.98
N ASN A 270 -66.87 21.80 22.22
CA ASN A 270 -66.63 21.20 23.53
C ASN A 270 -65.19 20.63 23.68
N GLN A 271 -64.24 21.11 22.85
CA GLN A 271 -62.84 20.69 22.90
C GLN A 271 -61.99 21.86 23.42
N ASN A 272 -61.36 21.67 24.58
CA ASN A 272 -60.39 22.60 25.13
C ASN A 272 -58.99 21.99 25.05
N ILE A 273 -58.06 22.75 24.48
CA ILE A 273 -56.65 22.44 24.40
C ILE A 273 -55.98 23.23 25.54
N ILE A 274 -55.39 22.51 26.49
CA ILE A 274 -54.68 23.10 27.63
C ILE A 274 -53.20 22.82 27.44
N TYR A 275 -52.43 23.88 27.26
CA TYR A 275 -50.97 23.80 27.24
C TYR A 275 -50.40 23.95 28.65
N LEU A 276 -49.42 23.11 29.01
CA LEU A 276 -48.68 23.20 30.26
C LEU A 276 -47.19 22.95 29.98
N HIS A 277 -46.34 23.87 30.43
CA HIS A 277 -44.90 23.72 30.40
C HIS A 277 -44.34 23.54 31.82
N THR A 278 -43.47 22.54 32.02
CA THR A 278 -42.85 22.24 33.32
C THR A 278 -41.32 22.37 33.31
N GLY A 279 -40.74 22.84 32.20
CA GLY A 279 -39.31 23.11 32.05
C GLY A 279 -38.90 24.47 32.61
N VAL A 280 -37.60 24.61 32.88
CA VAL A 280 -36.99 25.86 33.38
C VAL A 280 -36.45 26.73 32.26
N GLU A 281 -36.17 26.15 31.09
CA GLU A 281 -35.66 26.83 29.91
C GLU A 281 -36.73 26.87 28.81
N SER A 282 -36.99 28.06 28.27
CA SER A 282 -37.96 28.25 27.19
C SER A 282 -37.31 28.26 25.80
N THR A 283 -36.02 28.58 25.70
CA THR A 283 -35.34 28.70 24.41
C THR A 283 -34.64 27.42 23.99
N VAL A 284 -34.85 26.99 22.75
CA VAL A 284 -34.18 25.82 22.17
C VAL A 284 -33.16 26.28 21.13
N ASN A 285 -31.96 25.68 21.18
CA ASN A 285 -30.99 25.75 20.10
C ASN A 285 -31.12 24.48 19.26
N THR A 286 -31.59 24.63 18.03
CA THR A 286 -31.56 23.60 16.98
C THR A 286 -30.60 24.04 15.91
#